data_AF-A0AAJ6GCA9-F1
#
_entry.id   AF-A0AAJ6GCA9-F1
#
_cell.length_a   1.000
_cell.length_b   1.000
_cell.length_c   1.000
_cell.angle_alpha   90.00
_cell.angle_beta   90.00
_cell.angle_gamma   90.00
#
_symmetry.space_group_name_H-M   'P 1'
#
loop_
_entity.id
_entity.type
_entity.pdbx_description
1 polymer ?
#
loop_
_entity_poly.entity_id
_entity_poly.type
_entity_poly.pdbx_seq_one_letter_code
_entity_poly.pdbx_strand_id
1 'polypeptide(L)'
;MENIYIYIFIFLLMLLFVIALYLFINNNIYKKNNQSVRNIIGELNRKLLKNPNDYNTIYKLALIKDENGDIFDALKKYEFLISVDYFNDNEKIKIYKRVENICTQLGYKEEVFKYDVIITNLEPSNVIYLIKVAYTLFNEKKYQFACNYFNKVIMSRREFNIDELKAALYSYYNIKNYEKTITFLEDLEKRINKDSINLQNELIEIRKTLISMYLFTDKLQYASEYIEQLLTDANNLDRSLLIYYNRMYLFVLHKLGNKKKFKEIYRKIKSTLKTDELETINEELIFDFGFYSYFLGYIDEAIKYFEIINKFNSSILKTYKINEVLGYLYQVYRANFQVNKANRKLDNIYEHQYYEDYVQKENLNEWENTVEIWENSFTNFEYINTLAPKNNESSIDVDNILLNLKITHNIKFDNKTRSTHNNSNNNIVDKIYNLTFNDFKKLCRNIITNKLSYTIVQEFIDNPDDNIDEIDYLAYDSEVGKYNLTFISIKRWQNTNIGELILRDFIVKVKDSGAKRGVLIVPVELTSSAKSYAVHSEIVTIYSRNQLNNLLKGEIF
;
A
#
# COMPACT_ATOMS: atom_id res chain seq x y z
N MET A 1 -79.91 12.07 -5.98
CA MET A 1 -78.66 11.56 -6.58
C MET A 1 -78.29 12.35 -7.84
N GLU A 2 -79.20 12.64 -8.77
CA GLU A 2 -78.90 13.40 -10.01
C GLU A 2 -78.33 14.81 -9.79
N ASN A 3 -78.84 15.59 -8.83
CA ASN A 3 -78.33 16.95 -8.59
C ASN A 3 -76.87 17.00 -8.13
N ILE A 4 -76.38 15.98 -7.40
CA ILE A 4 -74.99 15.94 -6.90
C ILE A 4 -74.00 15.75 -8.06
N TYR A 5 -74.35 14.91 -9.05
CA TYR A 5 -73.51 14.71 -10.24
C TYR A 5 -73.43 15.97 -11.10
N ILE A 6 -74.51 16.75 -11.18
CA ILE A 6 -74.53 18.04 -11.90
C ILE A 6 -73.58 19.04 -11.22
N TYR A 7 -73.60 19.16 -9.89
CA TYR A 7 -72.69 20.05 -9.17
C TYR A 7 -71.22 19.62 -9.26
N ILE A 8 -70.94 18.32 -9.20
CA ILE A 8 -69.58 17.78 -9.39
C ILE A 8 -69.08 18.08 -10.81
N PHE A 9 -69.94 17.90 -11.83
CA PHE A 9 -69.58 18.17 -13.22
C PHE A 9 -69.31 19.66 -13.46
N ILE A 10 -70.14 20.56 -12.91
CA ILE A 10 -69.94 22.01 -12.97
C ILE A 10 -68.65 22.41 -12.27
N PHE A 11 -68.34 21.82 -11.11
CA PHE A 11 -67.09 22.08 -10.39
C PHE A 11 -65.86 21.64 -11.19
N LEU A 12 -65.91 20.48 -11.85
CA LEU A 12 -64.84 19.98 -12.71
C LEU A 12 -64.63 20.87 -13.95
N LEU A 13 -65.71 21.37 -14.54
CA LEU A 13 -65.67 22.35 -15.63
C LEU A 13 -65.06 23.69 -15.19
N MET A 14 -65.43 24.18 -14.00
CA MET A 14 -64.83 25.38 -13.41
C MET A 14 -63.33 25.19 -13.15
N LEU A 15 -62.92 24.03 -12.63
CA LEU A 15 -61.51 23.72 -12.39
C LEU A 15 -60.71 23.69 -13.70
N LEU A 16 -61.25 23.05 -14.73
CA LEU A 16 -60.65 23.03 -16.08
C LEU A 16 -60.57 24.43 -16.68
N PHE A 17 -61.60 25.26 -16.49
CA PHE A 17 -61.61 26.65 -16.93
C PHE A 17 -60.55 27.48 -16.23
N VAL A 18 -60.37 27.33 -14.91
CA VAL A 18 -59.32 28.03 -14.14
C VAL A 18 -57.92 27.60 -14.60
N ILE A 19 -57.71 26.31 -14.85
CA ILE A 19 -56.43 25.79 -15.37
C ILE A 19 -56.17 26.36 -16.78
N ALA A 20 -57.17 26.38 -17.65
CA ALA A 20 -57.06 26.95 -19.00
C ALA A 20 -56.77 28.46 -18.96
N LEU A 21 -57.42 29.21 -18.05
CA LEU A 21 -57.20 30.63 -17.87
C LEU A 21 -55.79 30.92 -17.33
N TYR A 22 -55.32 30.11 -16.38
CA TYR A 22 -53.95 30.19 -15.86
C TYR A 22 -52.90 29.93 -16.95
N LEU A 23 -53.09 28.88 -17.76
CA LEU A 23 -52.20 28.58 -18.88
C LEU A 23 -52.25 29.70 -19.94
N PHE A 24 -53.42 30.27 -20.25
CA PHE A 24 -53.56 31.36 -21.22
C PHE A 24 -52.89 32.66 -20.76
N ILE A 25 -53.08 33.05 -19.49
CA ILE A 25 -52.43 34.21 -18.90
C ILE A 25 -50.92 34.02 -18.85
N ASN A 26 -50.45 32.86 -18.40
CA ASN A 26 -49.02 32.57 -18.31
C ASN A 26 -48.35 32.55 -19.70
N ASN A 27 -49.02 31.98 -20.70
CA ASN A 27 -48.55 31.96 -22.08
C ASN A 27 -48.50 33.38 -22.70
N ASN A 28 -49.49 34.24 -22.42
CA ASN A 28 -49.47 35.63 -22.89
C ASN A 28 -48.40 36.49 -22.20
N ILE A 29 -48.18 36.32 -20.89
CA ILE A 29 -47.09 36.99 -20.16
C ILE A 29 -45.73 36.52 -20.69
N TYR A 30 -45.56 35.20 -20.87
CA TYR A 30 -44.36 34.61 -21.45
C TYR A 30 -44.09 35.15 -22.86
N LYS A 31 -45.10 35.24 -23.72
CA LYS A 31 -45.01 35.78 -25.08
C LYS A 31 -44.65 37.28 -25.09
N LYS A 32 -45.22 38.08 -24.19
CA LYS A 32 -44.93 39.52 -24.05
C LYS A 32 -43.50 39.76 -23.55
N ASN A 33 -43.03 38.99 -22.57
CA ASN A 33 -41.67 39.07 -22.05
C ASN A 33 -40.65 38.67 -23.11
N ASN A 34 -40.90 37.59 -23.86
CA ASN A 34 -40.03 37.18 -24.98
C ASN A 34 -39.96 38.23 -26.09
N GLN A 35 -41.08 38.91 -26.39
CA GLN A 35 -41.08 39.99 -27.39
C GLN A 35 -40.26 41.21 -26.92
N SER A 36 -40.35 41.57 -25.64
CA SER A 36 -39.55 42.65 -25.04
C SER A 36 -38.05 42.35 -25.10
N VAL A 37 -37.65 41.13 -24.72
CA VAL A 37 -36.26 40.66 -24.79
C VAL A 37 -35.72 40.68 -26.22
N ARG A 38 -36.49 40.20 -27.21
CA ARG A 38 -36.10 40.24 -28.62
C ARG A 38 -35.87 41.66 -29.13
N ASN A 39 -36.69 42.61 -28.70
CA ASN A 39 -36.53 44.02 -29.06
C ASN A 39 -35.23 44.60 -28.48
N ILE A 40 -34.93 44.31 -27.20
CA ILE A 40 -33.69 44.76 -26.54
C ILE A 40 -32.46 44.16 -27.24
N ILE A 41 -32.47 42.86 -27.55
CA ILE A 41 -31.39 42.19 -28.30
C ILE A 41 -31.21 42.83 -29.68
N GLY A 42 -32.30 43.11 -30.40
CA GLY A 42 -32.26 43.77 -31.70
C GLY A 42 -31.65 45.18 -31.64
N GLU A 43 -31.95 45.93 -30.58
CA GLU A 43 -31.41 47.27 -30.37
C GLU A 43 -29.91 47.25 -30.02
N LEU A 44 -29.48 46.32 -29.16
CA LEU A 44 -28.07 46.11 -28.83
C LEU A 44 -27.27 45.68 -30.07
N ASN A 45 -27.80 44.77 -30.90
CA ASN A 45 -27.15 44.37 -32.15
C ASN A 45 -27.01 45.54 -33.12
N ARG A 46 -28.00 46.43 -33.24
CA ARG A 46 -27.87 47.66 -34.06
C ARG A 46 -26.79 48.60 -33.53
N LYS A 47 -26.61 48.69 -32.21
CA LYS A 47 -25.49 49.45 -31.61
C LYS A 47 -24.14 48.83 -31.99
N LEU A 48 -24.02 47.50 -31.94
CA LEU A 48 -22.80 46.79 -32.35
C LEU A 48 -22.50 46.90 -33.84
N LEU A 49 -23.50 47.01 -34.71
CA LEU A 49 -23.28 47.29 -36.14
C LEU A 49 -22.63 48.67 -36.38
N LYS A 50 -22.91 49.65 -35.51
CA LYS A 50 -22.33 51.00 -35.59
C LYS A 50 -20.97 51.09 -34.90
N ASN A 51 -20.79 50.36 -33.79
CA ASN A 51 -19.53 50.28 -33.06
C ASN A 51 -19.26 48.83 -32.64
N PRO A 52 -18.52 48.05 -33.46
CA PRO A 52 -18.25 46.64 -33.18
C PRO A 52 -17.44 46.38 -31.90
N ASN A 53 -16.70 47.39 -31.41
CA ASN A 53 -15.84 47.29 -30.22
C ASN A 53 -16.46 47.90 -28.96
N ASP A 54 -17.78 48.11 -28.93
CA ASP A 54 -18.47 48.54 -27.72
C ASP A 54 -18.61 47.39 -26.70
N TYR A 55 -17.55 47.16 -25.93
CA TYR A 55 -17.45 46.06 -24.97
C TYR A 55 -18.56 46.07 -23.90
N ASN A 56 -19.04 47.26 -23.48
CA ASN A 56 -20.17 47.40 -22.56
C ASN A 56 -21.45 46.84 -23.17
N THR A 57 -21.69 47.13 -24.45
CA THR A 57 -22.86 46.61 -25.19
C THR A 57 -22.72 45.09 -25.42
N ILE A 58 -21.52 44.59 -25.71
CA ILE A 58 -21.25 43.15 -25.82
C ILE A 58 -21.53 42.44 -24.49
N TYR A 59 -21.10 43.01 -23.37
CA TYR A 59 -21.31 42.43 -22.04
C TYR A 59 -22.80 42.39 -21.65
N LYS A 60 -23.54 43.48 -21.87
CA LYS A 60 -25.00 43.50 -21.65
C LYS A 60 -25.72 42.46 -22.52
N LEU A 61 -25.29 42.31 -23.76
CA LEU A 61 -25.84 41.31 -24.66
C LEU A 61 -25.51 39.88 -24.21
N ALA A 62 -24.32 39.64 -23.66
CA ALA A 62 -23.94 38.36 -23.07
C ALA A 62 -24.85 38.00 -21.89
N LEU A 63 -25.05 38.92 -20.94
CA LEU A 63 -25.93 38.71 -19.77
C LEU A 63 -27.36 38.37 -20.18
N ILE A 64 -27.95 39.14 -21.11
CA ILE A 64 -29.32 38.90 -21.57
C ILE A 64 -29.43 37.52 -22.24
N LYS A 65 -28.46 37.14 -23.07
CA LYS A 65 -28.48 35.84 -23.74
C LYS A 65 -28.34 34.68 -22.76
N ASP A 66 -27.48 34.86 -21.78
CA ASP A 66 -27.25 33.91 -20.70
C ASP A 66 -28.50 33.67 -19.85
N GLU A 67 -29.20 34.75 -19.46
CA GLU A 67 -30.47 34.69 -18.71
C GLU A 67 -31.62 34.06 -19.53
N ASN A 68 -31.60 34.21 -20.86
CA ASN A 68 -32.64 33.68 -21.74
C ASN A 68 -32.32 32.28 -22.29
N GLY A 69 -31.25 31.64 -21.81
CA GLY A 69 -30.89 30.27 -22.18
C GLY A 69 -30.14 30.12 -23.51
N ASP A 70 -29.76 31.23 -24.17
CA ASP A 70 -28.87 31.22 -25.35
C ASP A 70 -27.40 31.16 -24.91
N ILE A 71 -27.08 30.08 -24.18
CA ILE A 71 -25.81 29.92 -23.46
C ILE A 71 -24.59 29.84 -24.40
N PHE A 72 -24.76 29.34 -25.61
CA PHE A 72 -23.67 29.23 -26.59
C PHE A 72 -23.23 30.61 -27.10
N ASP A 73 -24.18 31.50 -27.41
CA ASP A 73 -23.83 32.83 -27.88
C ASP A 73 -23.40 33.76 -26.74
N ALA A 74 -23.89 33.51 -25.51
CA ALA A 74 -23.36 34.13 -24.31
C ALA A 74 -21.89 33.75 -24.08
N LEU A 75 -21.54 32.46 -24.17
CA LEU A 75 -20.17 31.96 -24.02
C LEU A 75 -19.19 32.68 -24.95
N LYS A 76 -19.49 32.73 -26.25
CA LYS A 76 -18.64 33.42 -27.24
C LYS A 76 -18.37 34.87 -26.89
N LYS A 77 -19.37 35.57 -26.34
CA LYS A 77 -19.24 36.97 -25.93
C LYS A 77 -18.40 37.11 -24.67
N TYR A 78 -18.59 36.24 -23.68
CA TYR A 78 -17.74 36.24 -22.49
C TYR A 78 -16.28 35.93 -22.84
N GLU A 79 -16.01 34.94 -23.69
CA GLU A 79 -14.65 34.60 -24.15
C GLU A 79 -13.98 35.75 -24.90
N PHE A 80 -14.73 36.44 -25.77
CA PHE A 80 -14.24 37.63 -26.45
C PHE A 80 -13.90 38.75 -25.45
N LEU A 81 -14.75 38.99 -24.46
CA LEU A 81 -14.49 40.01 -23.43
C LEU A 81 -13.30 39.64 -22.53
N ILE A 82 -13.09 38.34 -22.26
CA ILE A 82 -11.90 37.84 -21.57
C ILE A 82 -10.64 38.07 -22.41
N SER A 83 -10.66 37.80 -23.71
CA SER A 83 -9.47 37.90 -24.57
C SER A 83 -8.97 39.34 -24.77
N VAL A 84 -9.85 40.32 -24.61
CA VAL A 84 -9.50 41.76 -24.64
C VAL A 84 -9.27 42.37 -23.26
N ASP A 85 -9.20 41.54 -22.20
CA ASP A 85 -8.98 41.93 -20.81
C ASP A 85 -9.96 43.01 -20.28
N TYR A 86 -11.24 42.88 -20.64
CA TYR A 86 -12.27 43.89 -20.33
C TYR A 86 -12.62 44.00 -18.84
N PHE A 87 -12.61 42.88 -18.11
CA PHE A 87 -13.08 42.80 -16.74
C PHE A 87 -12.00 43.20 -15.73
N ASN A 88 -12.38 43.81 -14.60
CA ASN A 88 -11.45 43.97 -13.48
C ASN A 88 -11.27 42.65 -12.70
N ASP A 89 -10.29 42.57 -11.79
CA ASP A 89 -9.94 41.32 -11.08
C ASP A 89 -11.13 40.68 -10.31
N ASN A 90 -11.98 41.50 -9.68
CA ASN A 90 -13.16 41.02 -8.95
C ASN A 90 -14.28 40.53 -9.88
N GLU A 91 -14.39 41.10 -11.06
CA GLU A 91 -15.35 40.69 -12.10
C GLU A 91 -14.86 39.43 -12.82
N LYS A 92 -13.55 39.36 -13.13
CA LYS A 92 -12.91 38.22 -13.80
C LYS A 92 -13.30 36.91 -13.14
N ILE A 93 -13.20 36.83 -11.82
CA ILE A 93 -13.53 35.58 -11.12
C ILE A 93 -15.00 35.19 -11.22
N LYS A 94 -15.92 36.16 -11.17
CA LYS A 94 -17.36 35.89 -11.34
C LYS A 94 -17.65 35.42 -12.77
N ILE A 95 -17.00 36.04 -13.74
CA ILE A 95 -17.13 35.67 -15.15
C ILE A 95 -16.53 34.29 -15.41
N TYR A 96 -15.34 33.96 -14.88
CA TYR A 96 -14.75 32.63 -15.03
C TYR A 96 -15.63 31.54 -14.43
N LYS A 97 -16.19 31.76 -13.23
CA LYS A 97 -17.16 30.82 -12.63
C LYS A 97 -18.41 30.67 -13.50
N ARG A 98 -18.90 31.76 -14.12
CA ARG A 98 -20.06 31.69 -15.01
C ARG A 98 -19.74 30.94 -16.31
N VAL A 99 -18.60 31.22 -16.92
CA VAL A 99 -18.11 30.56 -18.13
C VAL A 99 -17.90 29.08 -17.87
N GLU A 100 -17.24 28.70 -16.77
CA GLU A 100 -17.08 27.31 -16.34
C GLU A 100 -18.43 26.57 -16.25
N ASN A 101 -19.43 27.19 -15.63
CA ASN A 101 -20.78 26.61 -15.55
C ASN A 101 -21.43 26.43 -16.94
N ILE A 102 -21.27 27.40 -17.85
CA ILE A 102 -21.78 27.28 -19.23
C ILE A 102 -21.05 26.16 -19.98
N CYS A 103 -19.72 26.09 -19.89
CA CYS A 103 -18.92 25.02 -20.48
C CYS A 103 -19.33 23.65 -19.94
N THR A 104 -19.65 23.54 -18.65
CA THR A 104 -20.16 22.32 -18.02
C THR A 104 -21.51 21.91 -18.62
N GLN A 105 -22.44 22.85 -18.79
CA GLN A 105 -23.75 22.59 -19.42
C GLN A 105 -23.62 22.15 -20.88
N LEU A 106 -22.63 22.67 -21.60
CA LEU A 106 -22.35 22.35 -23.00
C LEU A 106 -21.49 21.08 -23.17
N GLY A 107 -20.95 20.52 -22.08
CA GLY A 107 -20.07 19.35 -22.13
C GLY A 107 -18.65 19.63 -22.67
N TYR A 108 -18.20 20.90 -22.67
CA TYR A 108 -16.87 21.30 -23.13
C TYR A 108 -15.81 21.03 -22.05
N LYS A 109 -15.47 19.74 -21.87
CA LYS A 109 -14.62 19.25 -20.77
C LYS A 109 -13.25 19.95 -20.65
N GLU A 110 -12.60 20.24 -21.78
CA GLU A 110 -11.29 20.92 -21.77
C GLU A 110 -11.39 22.35 -21.24
N GLU A 111 -12.39 23.10 -21.70
CA GLU A 111 -12.64 24.46 -21.22
C GLU A 111 -13.09 24.47 -19.75
N VAL A 112 -13.92 23.50 -19.32
CA VAL A 112 -14.27 23.34 -17.90
C VAL A 112 -13.00 23.17 -17.05
N PHE A 113 -12.13 22.23 -17.42
CA PHE A 113 -10.90 21.98 -16.68
C PHE A 113 -9.98 23.21 -16.65
N LYS A 114 -9.81 23.88 -17.80
CA LYS A 114 -9.03 25.12 -17.91
C LYS A 114 -9.55 26.20 -16.96
N TYR A 115 -10.85 26.48 -16.95
CA TYR A 115 -11.42 27.50 -16.08
C TYR A 115 -11.41 27.08 -14.61
N ASP A 116 -11.63 25.80 -14.29
CA ASP A 116 -11.45 25.28 -12.92
C ASP A 116 -10.04 25.58 -12.40
N VAL A 117 -9.00 25.29 -13.20
CA VAL A 117 -7.60 25.56 -12.83
C VAL A 117 -7.35 27.07 -12.66
N ILE A 118 -7.82 27.92 -13.59
CA ILE A 118 -7.72 29.37 -13.48
C ILE A 118 -8.35 29.86 -12.16
N ILE A 119 -9.54 29.37 -11.83
CA ILE A 119 -10.26 29.75 -10.61
C ILE A 119 -9.46 29.32 -9.36
N THR A 120 -8.88 28.12 -9.33
CA THR A 120 -8.04 27.70 -8.19
C THR A 120 -6.77 28.53 -8.01
N ASN A 121 -6.24 29.13 -9.08
CA ASN A 121 -5.09 30.04 -8.98
C ASN A 121 -5.48 31.41 -8.42
N LEU A 122 -6.68 31.90 -8.75
CA LEU A 122 -7.20 33.17 -8.26
C LEU A 122 -7.81 33.09 -6.85
N GLU A 123 -8.42 31.95 -6.51
CA GLU A 123 -8.94 31.62 -5.18
C GLU A 123 -8.31 30.32 -4.64
N PRO A 124 -7.05 30.36 -4.15
CA PRO A 124 -6.35 29.16 -3.67
C PRO A 124 -6.99 28.47 -2.47
N SER A 125 -7.86 29.16 -1.72
CA SER A 125 -8.60 28.62 -0.59
C SER A 125 -9.97 28.06 -0.97
N ASN A 126 -10.38 28.13 -2.25
CA ASN A 126 -11.68 27.64 -2.67
C ASN A 126 -11.66 26.12 -2.85
N VAL A 127 -12.07 25.44 -1.78
CA VAL A 127 -12.04 23.98 -1.67
C VAL A 127 -12.88 23.28 -2.74
N ILE A 128 -14.01 23.87 -3.16
CA ILE A 128 -14.90 23.27 -4.16
C ILE A 128 -14.15 23.13 -5.50
N TYR A 129 -13.49 24.19 -5.95
CA TYR A 129 -12.72 24.15 -7.20
C TYR A 129 -11.45 23.31 -7.08
N LEU A 130 -10.79 23.30 -5.92
CA LEU A 130 -9.66 22.38 -5.68
C LEU A 130 -10.07 20.92 -5.86
N ILE A 131 -11.26 20.54 -5.38
CA ILE A 131 -11.79 19.18 -5.52
C ILE A 131 -12.18 18.89 -6.97
N LYS A 132 -12.86 19.81 -7.66
CA LYS A 132 -13.16 19.66 -9.10
C LYS A 132 -11.89 19.36 -9.90
N VAL A 133 -10.85 20.17 -9.71
CA VAL A 133 -9.56 19.97 -10.38
C VAL A 133 -8.94 18.62 -10.00
N ALA A 134 -8.92 18.26 -8.71
CA ALA A 134 -8.38 16.99 -8.25
C ALA A 134 -9.09 15.78 -8.88
N TYR A 135 -10.42 15.81 -8.97
CA TYR A 135 -11.21 14.75 -9.58
C TYR A 135 -11.00 14.64 -11.08
N THR A 136 -10.98 15.75 -11.80
CA THR A 136 -10.70 15.74 -13.23
C THR A 136 -9.32 15.11 -13.49
N LEU A 137 -8.30 15.50 -12.71
CA LEU A 137 -6.97 14.91 -12.81
C LEU A 137 -6.93 13.42 -12.46
N PHE A 138 -7.69 12.99 -11.45
CA PHE A 138 -7.84 11.57 -11.11
C PHE A 138 -8.46 10.79 -12.26
N ASN A 139 -9.55 11.29 -12.85
CA ASN A 139 -10.24 10.66 -13.98
C ASN A 139 -9.36 10.57 -15.23
N GLU A 140 -8.51 11.58 -15.45
CA GLU A 140 -7.53 11.63 -16.53
C GLU A 140 -6.21 10.91 -16.20
N LYS A 141 -6.19 10.14 -15.10
CA LYS A 141 -5.05 9.31 -14.65
C LYS A 141 -3.76 10.11 -14.36
N LYS A 142 -3.90 11.41 -14.11
CA LYS A 142 -2.83 12.34 -13.73
C LYS A 142 -2.66 12.37 -12.20
N TYR A 143 -2.40 11.21 -11.61
CA TYR A 143 -2.46 10.99 -10.15
C TYR A 143 -1.53 11.91 -9.35
N GLN A 144 -0.34 12.21 -9.87
CA GLN A 144 0.61 13.11 -9.22
C GLN A 144 0.02 14.51 -9.06
N PHE A 145 -0.64 15.04 -10.10
CA PHE A 145 -1.29 16.34 -10.02
C PHE A 145 -2.53 16.27 -9.13
N ALA A 146 -3.35 15.22 -9.25
CA ALA A 146 -4.51 15.03 -8.39
C ALA A 146 -4.12 15.08 -6.91
N CYS A 147 -3.04 14.39 -6.52
CA CYS A 147 -2.51 14.38 -5.16
C CYS A 147 -2.09 15.77 -4.67
N ASN A 148 -1.55 16.64 -5.54
CA ASN A 148 -1.20 18.02 -5.17
C ASN A 148 -2.44 18.83 -4.79
N TYR A 149 -3.52 18.70 -5.55
CA TYR A 149 -4.78 19.37 -5.23
C TYR A 149 -5.47 18.77 -4.00
N PHE A 150 -5.47 17.45 -3.84
CA PHE A 150 -5.95 16.82 -2.60
C PHE A 150 -5.17 17.30 -1.37
N ASN A 151 -3.85 17.50 -1.47
CA ASN A 151 -3.06 18.08 -0.37
C ASN A 151 -3.50 19.50 -0.01
N LYS A 152 -3.79 20.35 -1.01
CA LYS A 152 -4.34 21.69 -0.75
C LYS A 152 -5.69 21.61 -0.01
N VAL A 153 -6.54 20.65 -0.36
CA VAL A 153 -7.82 20.42 0.35
C VAL A 153 -7.57 19.97 1.79
N ILE A 154 -6.63 19.06 2.06
CA ILE A 154 -6.26 18.66 3.42
C ILE A 154 -5.82 19.87 4.25
N MET A 155 -5.00 20.77 3.69
CA MET A 155 -4.55 21.98 4.36
C MET A 155 -5.70 22.93 4.74
N SER A 156 -6.82 22.87 4.01
CA SER A 156 -8.03 23.65 4.32
C SER A 156 -8.86 23.11 5.48
N ARG A 157 -8.51 21.92 6.02
CA ARG A 157 -9.23 21.20 7.09
C ARG A 157 -10.68 20.81 6.77
N ARG A 158 -11.08 20.86 5.50
CA ARG A 158 -12.39 20.38 5.03
C ARG A 158 -12.40 18.87 4.95
N GLU A 159 -13.45 18.24 5.47
CA GLU A 159 -13.62 16.80 5.41
C GLU A 159 -13.97 16.33 3.99
N PHE A 160 -13.35 15.24 3.56
CA PHE A 160 -13.72 14.58 2.31
C PHE A 160 -15.00 13.75 2.48
N ASN A 161 -15.82 13.71 1.44
CA ASN A 161 -16.88 12.71 1.32
C ASN A 161 -16.29 11.34 0.91
N ILE A 162 -17.12 10.30 0.90
CA ILE A 162 -16.68 8.93 0.61
C ILE A 162 -16.04 8.79 -0.78
N ASP A 163 -16.64 9.38 -1.81
CA ASP A 163 -16.12 9.29 -3.18
C ASP A 163 -14.79 10.04 -3.32
N GLU A 164 -14.63 11.15 -2.62
CA GLU A 164 -13.42 11.97 -2.66
C GLU A 164 -12.28 11.26 -1.96
N LEU A 165 -12.56 10.61 -0.82
CA LEU A 165 -11.61 9.74 -0.13
C LEU A 165 -11.15 8.60 -1.05
N LYS A 166 -12.07 7.93 -1.74
CA LYS A 166 -11.76 6.85 -2.69
C LYS A 166 -10.84 7.34 -3.81
N ALA A 167 -11.15 8.49 -4.42
CA ALA A 167 -10.32 9.08 -5.47
C ALA A 167 -8.92 9.49 -4.96
N ALA A 168 -8.84 10.10 -3.79
CA ALA A 168 -7.58 10.47 -3.16
C ALA A 168 -6.74 9.24 -2.81
N LEU A 169 -7.36 8.23 -2.18
CA LEU A 169 -6.73 6.97 -1.82
C LEU A 169 -6.09 6.27 -3.02
N TYR A 170 -6.86 6.12 -4.10
CA TYR A 170 -6.38 5.50 -5.33
C TYR A 170 -5.24 6.31 -5.97
N SER A 171 -5.36 7.63 -5.98
CA SER A 171 -4.31 8.52 -6.51
C SER A 171 -3.01 8.36 -5.73
N TYR A 172 -3.06 8.36 -4.39
CA TYR A 172 -1.87 8.18 -3.54
C TYR A 172 -1.23 6.80 -3.70
N TYR A 173 -2.06 5.75 -3.86
CA TYR A 173 -1.58 4.40 -4.11
C TYR A 173 -0.80 4.31 -5.43
N ASN A 174 -1.32 4.91 -6.51
CA ASN A 174 -0.67 4.89 -7.83
C ASN A 174 0.67 5.64 -7.86
N ILE A 175 0.83 6.69 -7.05
CA ILE A 175 2.12 7.37 -6.89
C ILE A 175 3.03 6.74 -5.82
N LYS A 176 2.67 5.55 -5.32
CA LYS A 176 3.41 4.78 -4.31
C LYS A 176 3.59 5.52 -2.96
N ASN A 177 2.72 6.47 -2.65
CA ASN A 177 2.69 7.13 -1.34
C ASN A 177 1.82 6.31 -0.36
N TYR A 178 2.35 5.16 0.04
CA TYR A 178 1.61 4.18 0.84
C TYR A 178 1.25 4.68 2.25
N GLU A 179 2.02 5.62 2.81
CA GLU A 179 1.69 6.23 4.10
C GLU A 179 0.39 7.02 4.02
N LYS A 180 0.24 7.88 3.01
CA LYS A 180 -1.02 8.59 2.78
C LYS A 180 -2.14 7.65 2.38
N THR A 181 -1.87 6.64 1.55
CA THR A 181 -2.87 5.60 1.23
C THR A 181 -3.46 4.98 2.49
N ILE A 182 -2.62 4.59 3.46
CA ILE A 182 -3.07 4.04 4.75
C ILE A 182 -3.94 5.06 5.50
N THR A 183 -3.50 6.32 5.62
CA THR A 183 -4.27 7.36 6.32
C THR A 183 -5.66 7.57 5.70
N PHE A 184 -5.75 7.62 4.37
CA PHE A 184 -7.03 7.74 3.66
C PHE A 184 -7.90 6.49 3.83
N LEU A 185 -7.29 5.30 3.89
CA LEU A 185 -8.01 4.04 4.04
C LEU A 185 -8.59 3.88 5.46
N GLU A 186 -7.84 4.30 6.49
CA GLU A 186 -8.31 4.37 7.86
C GLU A 186 -9.49 5.34 8.03
N ASP A 187 -9.45 6.52 7.38
CA ASP A 187 -10.58 7.47 7.41
C ASP A 187 -11.80 6.90 6.67
N LEU A 188 -11.58 6.25 5.53
CA LEU A 188 -12.64 5.58 4.77
C LEU A 188 -13.32 4.49 5.60
N GLU A 189 -12.55 3.63 6.29
CA GLU A 189 -13.08 2.62 7.20
C GLU A 189 -13.95 3.26 8.30
N LYS A 190 -13.43 4.30 8.97
CA LYS A 190 -14.12 4.99 10.05
C LYS A 190 -15.45 5.58 9.61
N ARG A 191 -15.53 6.13 8.40
CA ARG A 191 -16.76 6.70 7.84
C ARG A 191 -17.77 5.61 7.48
N ILE A 192 -17.33 4.58 6.75
CA ILE A 192 -18.21 3.48 6.34
C ILE A 192 -18.75 2.69 7.53
N ASN A 193 -17.94 2.51 8.58
CA ASN A 193 -18.36 1.82 9.81
C ASN A 193 -19.48 2.58 10.57
N LYS A 194 -19.65 3.89 10.35
CA LYS A 194 -20.76 4.67 10.94
C LYS A 194 -22.09 4.49 10.19
N ASP A 195 -22.05 4.19 8.90
CA ASP A 195 -23.23 4.13 8.00
C ASP A 195 -23.79 2.69 7.85
N SER A 196 -23.66 1.89 8.91
CA SER A 196 -23.33 0.45 8.95
C SER A 196 -24.34 -0.58 8.41
N ILE A 197 -25.45 -0.23 7.75
CA ILE A 197 -26.43 -1.25 7.30
C ILE A 197 -26.21 -1.69 5.85
N ASN A 198 -25.83 -0.77 4.94
CA ASN A 198 -25.79 -1.08 3.50
C ASN A 198 -24.38 -1.40 2.94
N LEU A 199 -23.31 -1.19 3.72
CA LEU A 199 -21.92 -1.25 3.25
C LEU A 199 -21.04 -2.31 3.96
N GLN A 200 -21.64 -3.31 4.60
CA GLN A 200 -20.92 -4.33 5.38
C GLN A 200 -19.87 -5.08 4.55
N ASN A 201 -20.20 -5.49 3.32
CA ASN A 201 -19.24 -6.19 2.45
C ASN A 201 -18.07 -5.29 2.04
N GLU A 202 -18.34 -4.01 1.75
CA GLU A 202 -17.29 -3.05 1.43
C GLU A 202 -16.38 -2.80 2.65
N LEU A 203 -16.95 -2.68 3.84
CA LEU A 203 -16.20 -2.53 5.08
C LEU A 203 -15.24 -3.70 5.32
N ILE A 204 -15.67 -4.93 5.05
CA ILE A 204 -14.83 -6.12 5.16
C ILE A 204 -13.64 -6.02 4.21
N GLU A 205 -13.85 -5.67 2.94
CA GLU A 205 -12.78 -5.55 1.95
C GLU A 205 -11.80 -4.40 2.29
N ILE A 206 -12.29 -3.29 2.85
CA ILE A 206 -11.44 -2.21 3.38
C ILE A 206 -10.54 -2.71 4.51
N ARG A 207 -11.09 -3.46 5.47
CA ARG A 207 -10.33 -4.02 6.60
C ARG A 207 -9.25 -4.99 6.14
N LYS A 208 -9.57 -5.89 5.21
CA LYS A 208 -8.59 -6.80 4.57
C LYS A 208 -7.48 -6.03 3.86
N THR A 209 -7.84 -4.95 3.17
CA THR A 209 -6.89 -4.08 2.48
C THR A 209 -6.00 -3.32 3.46
N LEU A 210 -6.53 -2.83 4.59
CA LEU A 210 -5.73 -2.20 5.65
C LEU A 210 -4.67 -3.15 6.21
N ILE A 211 -5.07 -4.38 6.54
CA ILE A 211 -4.15 -5.42 7.00
C ILE A 211 -3.04 -5.64 5.95
N SER A 212 -3.41 -5.79 4.67
CA SER A 212 -2.47 -5.97 3.57
C SER A 212 -1.50 -4.78 3.43
N MET A 213 -1.99 -3.55 3.57
CA MET A 213 -1.18 -2.34 3.52
C MET A 213 -0.21 -2.24 4.70
N TYR A 214 -0.63 -2.61 5.91
CA TYR A 214 0.29 -2.64 7.06
C TYR A 214 1.39 -3.68 6.88
N LEU A 215 1.05 -4.88 6.40
CA LEU A 215 2.04 -5.93 6.09
C LEU A 215 3.02 -5.48 5.01
N PHE A 216 2.51 -4.98 3.89
CA PHE A 216 3.34 -4.53 2.76
C PHE A 216 4.25 -3.35 3.10
N THR A 217 3.84 -2.48 4.03
CA THR A 217 4.64 -1.33 4.48
C THR A 217 5.52 -1.62 5.70
N ASP A 218 5.61 -2.89 6.11
CA ASP A 218 6.35 -3.41 7.28
C ASP A 218 5.94 -2.75 8.61
N LYS A 219 4.66 -2.38 8.73
CA LYS A 219 4.04 -1.82 9.94
C LYS A 219 3.43 -2.93 10.79
N LEU A 220 4.20 -3.96 11.09
CA LEU A 220 3.73 -5.21 11.71
C LEU A 220 3.04 -5.00 13.07
N GLN A 221 3.53 -4.08 13.90
CA GLN A 221 2.92 -3.77 15.19
C GLN A 221 1.51 -3.19 15.03
N TYR A 222 1.32 -2.26 14.10
CA TYR A 222 0.01 -1.70 13.77
C TYR A 222 -0.94 -2.78 13.23
N ALA A 223 -0.44 -3.69 12.39
CA ALA A 223 -1.23 -4.82 11.91
C ALA A 223 -1.70 -5.72 13.06
N SER A 224 -0.82 -6.05 14.01
CA SER A 224 -1.13 -6.88 15.17
C SER A 224 -2.23 -6.25 16.02
N GLU A 225 -2.07 -4.99 16.41
CA GLU A 225 -3.04 -4.26 17.24
C GLU A 225 -4.39 -4.12 16.56
N TYR A 226 -4.38 -3.81 15.25
CA TYR A 226 -5.59 -3.67 14.47
C TYR A 226 -6.36 -5.00 14.33
N ILE A 227 -5.69 -6.11 14.02
CA ILE A 227 -6.34 -7.42 13.93
C ILE A 227 -6.86 -7.87 15.31
N GLU A 228 -6.11 -7.61 16.39
CA GLU A 228 -6.57 -7.88 17.75
C GLU A 228 -7.89 -7.15 18.05
N GLN A 229 -7.99 -5.88 17.69
CA GLN A 229 -9.22 -5.10 17.83
C GLN A 229 -10.38 -5.72 17.02
N LEU A 230 -10.15 -6.10 15.77
CA LEU A 230 -11.16 -6.73 14.92
C LEU A 230 -11.64 -8.09 15.48
N LEU A 231 -10.75 -8.84 16.11
CA LEU A 231 -11.06 -10.11 16.77
C LEU A 231 -11.78 -9.91 18.13
N THR A 232 -11.56 -8.81 18.84
CA THR A 232 -12.29 -8.50 20.10
C THR A 232 -13.69 -7.97 19.86
N ASP A 233 -13.89 -7.19 18.81
CA ASP A 233 -15.20 -6.61 18.45
C ASP A 233 -16.17 -7.67 17.85
N ALA A 234 -15.72 -8.93 17.78
CA ALA A 234 -16.26 -10.02 16.99
C ALA A 234 -17.49 -10.74 17.57
N ASN A 235 -18.40 -10.05 18.24
CA ASN A 235 -19.57 -10.72 18.83
C ASN A 235 -20.48 -11.43 17.79
N ASN A 236 -20.33 -11.15 16.48
CA ASN A 236 -21.10 -11.79 15.38
C ASN A 236 -20.30 -11.89 14.04
N LEU A 237 -18.99 -12.20 14.06
CA LEU A 237 -18.27 -12.41 12.79
C LEU A 237 -18.70 -13.73 12.13
N ASP A 238 -18.88 -13.70 10.80
CA ASP A 238 -18.99 -14.93 10.02
C ASP A 238 -17.73 -15.79 10.18
N ARG A 239 -17.91 -17.12 10.14
CA ARG A 239 -16.84 -18.10 10.37
C ARG A 239 -15.68 -17.90 9.38
N SER A 240 -15.98 -17.60 8.12
CA SER A 240 -14.96 -17.37 7.08
C SER A 240 -14.06 -16.17 7.41
N LEU A 241 -14.66 -15.08 7.89
CA LEU A 241 -13.95 -13.85 8.24
C LEU A 241 -13.11 -14.02 9.51
N LEU A 242 -13.63 -14.78 10.49
CA LEU A 242 -12.87 -15.17 11.68
C LEU A 242 -11.64 -16.01 11.32
N ILE A 243 -11.77 -16.97 10.39
CA ILE A 243 -10.64 -17.76 9.88
C ILE A 243 -9.61 -16.84 9.22
N TYR A 244 -10.07 -15.94 8.33
CA TYR A 244 -9.19 -14.98 7.67
C TYR A 244 -8.40 -14.13 8.68
N TYR A 245 -9.04 -13.49 9.65
CA TYR A 245 -8.32 -12.66 10.62
C TYR A 245 -7.35 -13.45 11.48
N ASN A 246 -7.71 -14.67 11.91
CA ASN A 246 -6.79 -15.54 12.63
C ASN A 246 -5.58 -15.94 11.78
N ARG A 247 -5.79 -16.22 10.49
CA ARG A 247 -4.74 -16.52 9.51
C ARG A 247 -3.75 -15.35 9.40
N MET A 248 -4.27 -14.14 9.18
CA MET A 248 -3.47 -12.91 9.10
C MET A 248 -2.72 -12.62 10.41
N TYR A 249 -3.39 -12.82 11.55
CA TYR A 249 -2.81 -12.55 12.86
C TYR A 249 -1.63 -13.47 13.18
N LEU A 250 -1.75 -14.76 12.89
CA LEU A 250 -0.66 -15.72 13.02
C LEU A 250 0.55 -15.31 12.18
N PHE A 251 0.31 -14.87 10.94
CA PHE A 251 1.39 -14.43 10.06
C PHE A 251 2.11 -13.19 10.59
N VAL A 252 1.35 -12.19 11.07
CA VAL A 252 1.92 -10.99 11.70
C VAL A 252 2.75 -11.36 12.92
N LEU A 253 2.25 -12.22 13.80
CA LEU A 253 2.97 -12.68 14.99
C LEU A 253 4.23 -13.48 14.64
N HIS A 254 4.17 -14.30 13.57
CA HIS A 254 5.30 -15.03 13.01
C HIS A 254 6.39 -14.06 12.56
N LYS A 255 6.03 -13.02 11.79
CA LYS A 255 6.96 -12.00 11.30
C LYS A 255 7.53 -11.10 12.40
N LEU A 256 6.73 -10.74 13.41
CA LEU A 256 7.17 -9.95 14.58
C LEU A 256 8.19 -10.69 15.46
N GLY A 257 8.26 -12.02 15.37
CA GLY A 257 9.13 -12.81 16.26
C GLY A 257 8.64 -12.89 17.70
N ASN A 258 7.38 -12.57 17.99
CA ASN A 258 6.80 -12.74 19.32
C ASN A 258 6.45 -14.22 19.57
N LYS A 259 7.48 -15.06 19.76
CA LYS A 259 7.37 -16.53 19.82
C LYS A 259 6.37 -17.01 20.87
N LYS A 260 6.32 -16.35 22.04
CA LYS A 260 5.43 -16.74 23.13
C LYS A 260 3.97 -16.57 22.72
N LYS A 261 3.61 -15.36 22.26
CA LYS A 261 2.25 -15.04 21.81
C LYS A 261 1.87 -15.84 20.58
N PHE A 262 2.78 -15.98 19.62
CA PHE A 262 2.60 -16.82 18.43
C PHE A 262 2.26 -18.27 18.80
N LYS A 263 3.07 -18.93 19.65
CA LYS A 263 2.83 -20.32 20.08
C LYS A 263 1.51 -20.48 20.85
N GLU A 264 1.13 -19.48 21.66
CA GLU A 264 -0.14 -19.47 22.38
C GLU A 264 -1.34 -19.45 21.41
N ILE A 265 -1.34 -18.48 20.50
CA ILE A 265 -2.42 -18.29 19.52
C ILE A 265 -2.47 -19.46 18.53
N TYR A 266 -1.33 -19.95 18.06
CA TYR A 266 -1.21 -21.13 17.20
C TYR A 266 -1.88 -22.35 17.86
N ARG A 267 -1.57 -22.63 19.13
CA ARG A 267 -2.21 -23.74 19.87
C ARG A 267 -3.70 -23.53 20.08
N LYS A 268 -4.12 -22.30 20.38
CA LYS A 268 -5.53 -21.94 20.55
C LYS A 268 -6.31 -22.26 19.27
N ILE A 269 -5.91 -21.69 18.13
CA ILE A 269 -6.59 -21.89 16.85
C ILE A 269 -6.58 -23.38 16.45
N LYS A 270 -5.43 -24.06 16.60
CA LYS A 270 -5.30 -25.49 16.34
C LYS A 270 -6.22 -26.35 17.21
N SER A 271 -6.43 -25.99 18.47
CA SER A 271 -7.32 -26.72 19.39
C SER A 271 -8.80 -26.57 19.02
N THR A 272 -9.18 -25.42 18.46
CA THR A 272 -10.54 -25.15 17.96
C THR A 272 -10.83 -25.90 16.65
N LEU A 273 -9.81 -26.39 15.95
CA LEU A 273 -9.90 -27.06 14.64
C LEU A 273 -9.94 -28.60 14.70
N LYS A 274 -10.26 -29.22 15.84
CA LYS A 274 -10.21 -30.68 15.97
C LYS A 274 -11.43 -31.39 15.36
N THR A 275 -11.17 -32.17 14.29
CA THR A 275 -11.77 -33.48 13.92
C THR A 275 -13.31 -33.56 14.06
N ASP A 276 -14.12 -33.16 13.08
CA ASP A 276 -14.46 -33.96 11.88
C ASP A 276 -14.78 -33.11 10.62
N GLU A 277 -14.43 -31.81 10.62
CA GLU A 277 -14.71 -30.87 9.51
C GLU A 277 -13.44 -30.44 8.74
N LEU A 278 -12.59 -31.41 8.39
CA LEU A 278 -11.40 -31.16 7.54
C LEU A 278 -11.71 -31.21 6.03
N GLU A 279 -12.99 -31.28 5.66
CA GLU A 279 -13.44 -31.23 4.27
C GLU A 279 -13.62 -29.78 3.83
N THR A 280 -12.78 -29.34 2.88
CA THR A 280 -12.87 -28.12 2.04
C THR A 280 -12.72 -26.73 2.69
N ILE A 281 -13.08 -26.49 3.95
CA ILE A 281 -13.23 -25.09 4.44
C ILE A 281 -11.90 -24.44 4.91
N ASN A 282 -10.81 -25.19 5.10
CA ASN A 282 -9.59 -24.63 5.73
C ASN A 282 -8.26 -25.02 5.06
N GLU A 283 -8.25 -25.26 3.75
CA GLU A 283 -7.02 -25.62 3.02
C GLU A 283 -5.88 -24.60 3.22
N GLU A 284 -6.18 -23.29 3.13
CA GLU A 284 -5.18 -22.24 3.32
C GLU A 284 -4.57 -22.21 4.73
N LEU A 285 -5.38 -22.44 5.76
CA LEU A 285 -4.90 -22.43 7.14
C LEU A 285 -4.06 -23.68 7.46
N ILE A 286 -4.43 -24.83 6.89
CA ILE A 286 -3.63 -26.07 6.97
C ILE A 286 -2.28 -25.86 6.25
N PHE A 287 -2.30 -25.19 5.10
CA PHE A 287 -1.10 -24.86 4.34
C PHE A 287 -0.16 -23.97 5.17
N ASP A 288 -0.68 -22.91 5.79
CA ASP A 288 0.09 -22.04 6.68
C ASP A 288 0.66 -22.79 7.89
N PHE A 289 -0.10 -23.73 8.47
CA PHE A 289 0.38 -24.57 9.57
C PHE A 289 1.58 -25.43 9.17
N GLY A 290 1.67 -25.86 7.91
CA GLY A 290 2.85 -26.54 7.37
C GLY A 290 4.12 -25.67 7.51
N PHE A 291 4.06 -24.42 7.07
CA PHE A 291 5.17 -23.47 7.21
C PHE A 291 5.48 -23.14 8.67
N TYR A 292 4.46 -22.86 9.48
CA TYR A 292 4.67 -22.54 10.89
C TYR A 292 5.31 -23.70 11.67
N SER A 293 4.84 -24.94 11.46
CA SER A 293 5.46 -26.12 12.07
C SER A 293 6.91 -26.27 11.62
N TYR A 294 7.23 -25.99 10.35
CA TYR A 294 8.61 -26.02 9.85
C TYR A 294 9.51 -25.02 10.58
N PHE A 295 9.13 -23.73 10.62
CA PHE A 295 9.93 -22.68 11.24
C PHE A 295 10.03 -22.81 12.76
N LEU A 296 9.05 -23.46 13.41
CA LEU A 296 9.14 -23.83 14.82
C LEU A 296 10.04 -25.06 15.08
N GLY A 297 10.53 -25.73 14.02
CA GLY A 297 11.39 -26.92 14.12
C GLY A 297 10.63 -28.25 14.22
N TYR A 298 9.30 -28.25 14.12
CA TYR A 298 8.45 -29.44 14.14
C TYR A 298 8.36 -30.06 12.72
N ILE A 299 9.49 -30.54 12.21
CA ILE A 299 9.62 -31.00 10.81
C ILE A 299 8.66 -32.16 10.49
N ASP A 300 8.50 -33.13 11.40
CA ASP A 300 7.56 -34.26 11.22
C ASP A 300 6.11 -33.77 11.05
N GLU A 301 5.75 -32.70 11.76
CA GLU A 301 4.41 -32.14 11.70
C GLU A 301 4.19 -31.31 10.44
N ALA A 302 5.21 -30.55 10.02
CA ALA A 302 5.20 -29.85 8.74
C ALA A 302 4.96 -30.82 7.58
N ILE A 303 5.70 -31.93 7.54
CA ILE A 303 5.53 -32.99 6.53
C ILE A 303 4.07 -33.47 6.50
N LYS A 304 3.48 -33.82 7.65
CA LYS A 304 2.08 -34.26 7.72
C LYS A 304 1.11 -33.24 7.15
N TYR A 305 1.29 -31.95 7.43
CA TYR A 305 0.45 -30.90 6.87
C TYR A 305 0.57 -30.82 5.34
N PHE A 306 1.79 -30.83 4.80
CA PHE A 306 1.99 -30.82 3.36
C PHE A 306 1.50 -32.09 2.67
N GLU A 307 1.56 -33.26 3.31
CA GLU A 307 0.96 -34.50 2.81
C GLU A 307 -0.57 -34.45 2.77
N ILE A 308 -1.19 -33.83 3.77
CA ILE A 308 -2.64 -33.56 3.77
C ILE A 308 -2.97 -32.60 2.62
N ILE A 309 -2.19 -31.53 2.47
CA ILE A 309 -2.37 -30.54 1.40
C ILE A 309 -2.25 -31.16 0.02
N ASN A 310 -1.28 -32.05 -0.19
CA ASN A 310 -1.05 -32.72 -1.47
C ASN A 310 -2.21 -33.64 -1.90
N LYS A 311 -3.12 -34.00 -0.98
CA LYS A 311 -4.33 -34.77 -1.30
C LYS A 311 -5.46 -33.88 -1.84
N PHE A 312 -5.43 -32.58 -1.59
CA PHE A 312 -6.43 -31.65 -2.14
C PHE A 312 -6.11 -31.34 -3.61
N ASN A 313 -7.15 -31.25 -4.46
CA ASN A 313 -7.02 -30.91 -5.88
C ASN A 313 -7.39 -29.44 -6.16
N SER A 314 -6.98 -28.54 -5.26
CA SER A 314 -7.28 -27.11 -5.37
C SER A 314 -6.40 -26.42 -6.40
N SER A 315 -6.98 -25.52 -7.20
CA SER A 315 -6.25 -24.76 -8.22
C SER A 315 -5.22 -23.81 -7.61
N ILE A 316 -5.49 -23.25 -6.43
CA ILE A 316 -4.58 -22.35 -5.70
C ILE A 316 -3.29 -23.08 -5.31
N LEU A 317 -3.44 -24.32 -4.83
CA LEU A 317 -2.34 -25.15 -4.36
C LEU A 317 -1.47 -25.70 -5.50
N LYS A 318 -1.96 -25.76 -6.75
CA LYS A 318 -1.16 -26.17 -7.92
C LYS A 318 0.00 -25.24 -8.24
N THR A 319 -0.07 -23.99 -7.80
CA THR A 319 1.02 -23.01 -7.95
C THR A 319 2.22 -23.39 -7.09
N TYR A 320 1.96 -24.03 -5.95
CA TYR A 320 2.98 -24.46 -5.01
C TYR A 320 3.40 -25.88 -5.38
N LYS A 321 4.66 -26.05 -5.74
CA LYS A 321 5.24 -27.35 -6.12
C LYS A 321 5.34 -28.28 -4.91
N ILE A 322 4.19 -28.78 -4.42
CA ILE A 322 4.08 -29.46 -3.12
C ILE A 322 4.95 -30.72 -3.04
N ASN A 323 5.11 -31.44 -4.15
CA ASN A 323 5.95 -32.65 -4.18
C ASN A 323 7.43 -32.31 -3.96
N GLU A 324 7.89 -31.21 -4.56
CA GLU A 324 9.25 -30.68 -4.43
C GLU A 324 9.48 -30.13 -3.01
N VAL A 325 8.48 -29.44 -2.45
CA VAL A 325 8.49 -29.02 -1.03
C VAL A 325 8.61 -30.23 -0.11
N LEU A 326 7.82 -31.28 -0.31
CA LEU A 326 7.93 -32.52 0.46
C LEU A 326 9.31 -33.16 0.30
N GLY A 327 9.87 -33.18 -0.92
CA GLY A 327 11.23 -33.63 -1.20
C GLY A 327 12.29 -32.90 -0.37
N TYR A 328 12.20 -31.57 -0.31
CA TYR A 328 13.05 -30.74 0.55
C TYR A 328 12.87 -31.09 2.04
N LEU A 329 11.63 -31.13 2.53
CA LEU A 329 11.34 -31.42 3.94
C LEU A 329 11.88 -32.79 4.38
N TYR A 330 11.77 -33.81 3.53
CA TYR A 330 12.33 -35.14 3.78
C TYR A 330 13.87 -35.13 3.81
N GLN A 331 14.53 -34.33 2.97
CA GLN A 331 15.98 -34.16 3.02
C GLN A 331 16.42 -33.46 4.30
N VAL A 332 15.75 -32.36 4.70
CA VAL A 332 16.04 -31.67 5.98
C VAL A 332 15.79 -32.60 7.17
N TYR A 333 14.74 -33.41 7.14
CA TYR A 333 14.47 -34.40 8.18
C TYR A 333 15.60 -35.42 8.32
N ARG A 334 16.08 -35.97 7.19
CA ARG A 334 17.22 -36.91 7.18
C ARG A 334 18.51 -36.22 7.64
N ALA A 335 18.77 -35.00 7.19
CA ALA A 335 19.92 -34.21 7.59
C ALA A 335 19.93 -33.96 9.11
N ASN A 336 18.78 -33.58 9.70
CA ASN A 336 18.63 -33.43 11.15
C ASN A 336 19.06 -34.68 11.91
N PHE A 337 18.71 -35.87 11.42
CA PHE A 337 19.08 -37.13 12.04
C PHE A 337 20.57 -37.44 11.93
N GLN A 338 21.18 -37.17 10.77
CA GLN A 338 22.62 -37.44 10.55
C GLN A 338 23.50 -36.46 11.32
N VAL A 339 23.25 -35.16 11.18
CA VAL A 339 24.06 -34.08 11.78
C VAL A 339 24.03 -34.16 13.31
N ASN A 340 22.86 -34.44 13.91
CA ASN A 340 22.70 -34.50 15.38
C ASN A 340 22.94 -35.91 15.98
N LYS A 341 23.50 -36.87 15.23
CA LYS A 341 23.74 -38.23 15.73
C LYS A 341 24.80 -38.22 16.84
N ALA A 342 24.37 -38.53 18.07
CA ALA A 342 25.17 -38.46 19.30
C ALA A 342 26.40 -39.39 19.37
N ASN A 343 26.51 -40.38 18.48
CA ASN A 343 27.61 -41.34 18.44
C ASN A 343 28.32 -41.29 17.08
N ARG A 344 29.08 -40.21 16.85
CA ARG A 344 30.15 -40.24 15.84
C ARG A 344 31.24 -41.18 16.38
N LYS A 345 31.58 -42.25 15.64
CA LYS A 345 32.71 -43.12 16.02
C LYS A 345 33.97 -42.26 16.14
N LEU A 346 34.79 -42.50 17.17
CA LEU A 346 35.98 -41.69 17.48
C LEU A 346 36.92 -41.48 16.29
N ASP A 347 36.92 -42.41 15.33
CA ASP A 347 37.83 -42.40 14.18
C ASP A 347 37.45 -41.37 13.08
N ASN A 348 36.22 -40.82 13.10
CA ASN A 348 35.71 -39.86 12.09
C ASN A 348 35.35 -38.48 12.69
N ILE A 349 35.84 -38.12 13.88
CA ILE A 349 35.48 -36.86 14.58
C ILE A 349 35.85 -35.60 13.76
N TYR A 350 36.76 -35.71 12.79
CA TYR A 350 37.23 -34.58 11.98
C TYR A 350 36.45 -34.35 10.66
N GLU A 351 35.55 -35.25 10.25
CA GLU A 351 34.63 -34.98 9.13
C GLU A 351 33.39 -34.23 9.68
N HIS A 352 33.44 -32.90 9.61
CA HIS A 352 32.29 -32.07 9.94
C HIS A 352 31.20 -32.32 8.90
N GLN A 353 29.99 -32.64 9.36
CA GLN A 353 28.83 -32.86 8.51
C GLN A 353 27.90 -31.66 8.60
N TYR A 354 27.53 -31.13 7.44
CA TYR A 354 26.68 -29.97 7.29
C TYR A 354 25.37 -30.35 6.60
N TYR A 355 24.34 -29.51 6.74
CA TYR A 355 23.07 -29.70 6.06
C TYR A 355 23.23 -29.65 4.54
N GLU A 356 24.17 -28.84 4.04
CA GLU A 356 24.52 -28.77 2.61
C GLU A 356 24.97 -30.11 2.03
N ASP A 357 25.49 -31.05 2.83
CA ASP A 357 25.89 -32.39 2.37
C ASP A 357 24.69 -33.29 2.06
N TYR A 358 23.51 -32.98 2.60
CA TYR A 358 22.32 -33.83 2.55
C TYR A 358 21.15 -33.22 1.78
N VAL A 359 21.17 -31.90 1.56
CA VAL A 359 20.09 -31.16 0.94
C VAL A 359 20.53 -30.69 -0.45
N GLN A 360 19.78 -31.12 -1.47
CA GLN A 360 20.06 -30.74 -2.85
C GLN A 360 19.73 -29.27 -3.08
N LYS A 361 20.60 -28.56 -3.82
CA LYS A 361 20.46 -27.13 -4.09
C LYS A 361 19.17 -26.81 -4.85
N GLU A 362 18.75 -27.67 -5.76
CA GLU A 362 17.52 -27.52 -6.54
C GLU A 362 16.29 -27.50 -5.61
N ASN A 363 16.24 -28.42 -4.65
CA ASN A 363 15.15 -28.51 -3.68
C ASN A 363 15.13 -27.32 -2.72
N LEU A 364 16.31 -26.81 -2.33
CA LEU A 364 16.42 -25.58 -1.55
C LEU A 364 15.85 -24.38 -2.32
N ASN A 365 16.19 -24.24 -3.61
CA ASN A 365 15.68 -23.14 -4.43
C ASN A 365 14.15 -23.21 -4.56
N GLU A 366 13.58 -24.40 -4.76
CA GLU A 366 12.12 -24.58 -4.81
C GLU A 366 11.45 -24.27 -3.47
N TRP A 367 12.07 -24.63 -2.35
CA TRP A 367 11.61 -24.25 -1.02
C TRP A 367 11.61 -22.73 -0.83
N GLU A 368 12.71 -22.05 -1.14
CA GLU A 368 12.82 -20.59 -1.03
C GLU A 368 11.77 -19.87 -1.90
N ASN A 369 11.59 -20.31 -3.15
CA ASN A 369 10.54 -19.78 -4.03
C ASN A 369 9.14 -20.01 -3.43
N THR A 370 8.89 -21.19 -2.87
CA THR A 370 7.59 -21.52 -2.26
C THR A 370 7.32 -20.64 -1.04
N VAL A 371 8.32 -20.41 -0.17
CA VAL A 371 8.21 -19.51 0.97
C VAL A 371 7.92 -18.08 0.51
N GLU A 372 8.60 -17.59 -0.53
CA GLU A 372 8.35 -16.25 -1.08
C GLU A 372 6.91 -16.10 -1.61
N ILE A 373 6.42 -17.05 -2.39
CA ILE A 373 5.03 -17.04 -2.89
C ILE A 373 4.04 -17.11 -1.73
N TRP A 374 4.31 -17.95 -0.72
CA TRP A 374 3.48 -18.09 0.47
C TRP A 374 3.39 -16.77 1.25
N GLU A 375 4.52 -16.12 1.51
CA GLU A 375 4.55 -14.82 2.20
C GLU A 375 3.80 -13.73 1.42
N ASN A 376 3.93 -13.71 0.08
CA ASN A 376 3.22 -12.77 -0.78
C ASN A 376 1.70 -13.00 -0.78
N SER A 377 1.22 -14.21 -0.50
CA SER A 377 -0.21 -14.54 -0.44
C SER A 377 -1.00 -13.82 0.66
N PHE A 378 -0.31 -13.21 1.63
CA PHE A 378 -0.90 -12.44 2.72
C PHE A 378 -1.18 -10.98 2.37
N THR A 379 -0.89 -10.55 1.13
CA THR A 379 -1.17 -9.19 0.67
C THR A 379 -2.18 -9.21 -0.49
N ASN A 380 -3.27 -8.45 -0.35
CA ASN A 380 -4.26 -8.26 -1.40
C ASN A 380 -4.68 -6.78 -1.48
N PHE A 381 -4.62 -6.21 -2.69
CA PHE A 381 -4.97 -4.81 -2.99
C PHE A 381 -6.13 -4.69 -3.99
N GLU A 382 -6.88 -5.76 -4.23
CA GLU A 382 -7.99 -5.80 -5.20
C GLU A 382 -9.02 -4.71 -4.96
N TYR A 383 -9.40 -4.46 -3.69
CA TYR A 383 -10.31 -3.37 -3.34
C TYR A 383 -9.81 -2.02 -3.87
N ILE A 384 -8.53 -1.70 -3.73
CA ILE A 384 -7.96 -0.44 -4.26
C ILE A 384 -8.14 -0.39 -5.78
N ASN A 385 -7.92 -1.51 -6.48
CA ASN A 385 -8.12 -1.57 -7.93
C ASN A 385 -9.56 -1.31 -8.34
N THR A 386 -10.56 -1.68 -7.52
CA THR A 386 -11.97 -1.35 -7.78
C THR A 386 -12.28 0.14 -7.75
N LEU A 387 -11.39 0.96 -7.15
CA LEU A 387 -11.52 2.41 -7.05
C LEU A 387 -10.95 3.15 -8.26
N ALA A 388 -10.44 2.43 -9.26
CA ALA A 388 -9.95 3.02 -10.48
C ALA A 388 -11.03 3.89 -11.18
N PRO A 389 -10.63 4.95 -11.90
CA PRO A 389 -11.57 5.70 -12.73
C PRO A 389 -12.35 4.78 -13.67
N LYS A 390 -13.67 4.96 -13.76
CA LYS A 390 -14.54 4.14 -14.64
C LYS A 390 -14.28 4.37 -16.14
N ASN A 391 -13.60 5.46 -16.49
CA ASN A 391 -13.30 5.81 -17.88
C ASN A 391 -11.93 5.24 -18.28
N ASN A 392 -11.90 4.45 -19.36
CA ASN A 392 -10.68 3.80 -19.82
C ASN A 392 -9.78 4.73 -20.65
N GLU A 393 -10.36 5.72 -21.33
CA GLU A 393 -9.68 6.65 -22.23
C GLU A 393 -9.59 8.06 -21.63
N SER A 394 -8.50 8.76 -21.90
CA SER A 394 -8.34 10.17 -21.56
C SER A 394 -9.36 10.99 -22.36
N SER A 395 -10.12 11.83 -21.68
CA SER A 395 -11.17 12.62 -22.32
C SER A 395 -10.76 14.06 -22.63
N ILE A 396 -9.60 14.51 -22.12
CA ILE A 396 -9.05 15.85 -22.34
C ILE A 396 -7.51 15.86 -22.42
N ASP A 397 -6.94 16.81 -23.17
CA ASP A 397 -5.48 17.04 -23.20
C ASP A 397 -5.02 17.91 -22.01
N VAL A 398 -4.95 17.27 -20.83
CA VAL A 398 -4.53 17.94 -19.58
C VAL A 398 -3.17 18.60 -19.71
N ASP A 399 -2.20 17.94 -20.35
CA ASP A 399 -0.82 18.41 -20.36
C ASP A 399 -0.70 19.72 -21.15
N ASN A 400 -1.32 19.78 -22.32
CA ASN A 400 -1.36 20.99 -23.15
C ASN A 400 -2.07 22.15 -22.44
N ILE A 401 -3.21 21.89 -21.78
CA ILE A 401 -3.93 22.93 -21.02
C ILE A 401 -3.05 23.49 -19.90
N LEU A 402 -2.41 22.63 -19.09
CA LEU A 402 -1.55 23.07 -17.99
C LEU A 402 -0.31 23.84 -18.49
N LEU A 403 0.27 23.41 -19.62
CA LEU A 403 1.38 24.12 -20.28
C LEU A 403 0.97 25.52 -20.74
N ASN A 404 -0.19 25.66 -21.40
CA ASN A 404 -0.70 26.94 -21.90
C ASN A 404 -1.00 27.94 -20.77
N LEU A 405 -1.40 27.44 -19.61
CA LEU A 405 -1.62 28.28 -18.42
C LEU A 405 -0.31 28.72 -17.73
N LYS A 406 0.86 28.39 -18.29
CA LYS A 406 2.20 28.68 -17.72
C LYS A 406 2.36 28.20 -16.28
N ILE A 407 1.64 27.14 -15.90
CA ILE A 407 1.78 26.51 -14.60
C ILE A 407 3.08 25.69 -14.65
N THR A 408 4.19 26.39 -14.45
CA THR A 408 5.52 25.81 -14.29
C THR A 408 5.66 25.33 -12.86
N HIS A 409 5.91 24.02 -12.73
CA HIS A 409 5.81 23.31 -11.49
C HIS A 409 7.00 23.65 -10.58
N ASN A 410 6.76 24.40 -9.49
CA ASN A 410 7.65 24.36 -8.32
C ASN A 410 7.43 23.02 -7.62
N ILE A 411 8.04 21.98 -8.18
CA ILE A 411 8.12 20.66 -7.55
C ILE A 411 9.16 20.75 -6.43
N LYS A 412 8.76 21.31 -5.28
CA LYS A 412 9.48 21.03 -4.03
C LYS A 412 8.85 19.79 -3.42
N PHE A 413 9.45 18.65 -3.72
CA PHE A 413 9.23 17.45 -2.95
C PHE A 413 9.84 17.64 -1.56
N ASP A 414 9.02 17.59 -0.52
CA ASP A 414 9.48 17.05 0.76
C ASP A 414 9.56 15.53 0.59
N ASN A 415 10.64 15.05 -0.02
CA ASN A 415 11.04 13.64 -0.07
C ASN A 415 11.51 13.15 1.32
N LYS A 416 10.72 13.40 2.37
CA LYS A 416 10.97 12.86 3.71
C LYS A 416 10.18 11.61 4.03
N THR A 417 9.30 11.16 3.15
CA THR A 417 8.57 9.89 3.33
C THR A 417 8.87 8.95 2.17
N ARG A 418 9.88 8.11 2.42
CA ARG A 418 10.31 6.93 1.65
C ARG A 418 10.75 7.17 0.21
N SER A 419 12.04 7.47 0.05
CA SER A 419 12.79 7.06 -1.13
C SER A 419 12.66 5.55 -1.30
N THR A 420 12.11 5.12 -2.43
CA THR A 420 12.50 3.85 -3.01
C THR A 420 14.01 3.86 -3.17
N HIS A 421 14.67 2.89 -2.53
CA HIS A 421 16.10 2.62 -2.68
C HIS A 421 16.43 2.38 -4.16
N ASN A 422 16.77 3.44 -4.89
CA ASN A 422 17.68 3.35 -6.02
C ASN A 422 19.09 3.61 -5.49
N ASN A 423 19.80 2.50 -5.32
CA ASN A 423 21.19 2.38 -4.92
C ASN A 423 22.11 3.29 -5.75
N SER A 424 22.64 4.33 -5.12
CA SER A 424 24.02 4.82 -5.36
C SER A 424 24.56 5.64 -4.17
N ASN A 425 24.01 5.42 -2.96
CA ASN A 425 24.74 5.75 -1.75
C ASN A 425 25.61 4.53 -1.45
N ASN A 426 26.93 4.65 -1.60
CA ASN A 426 27.89 3.65 -1.12
C ASN A 426 27.57 3.37 0.36
N ASN A 427 26.91 2.25 0.65
CA ASN A 427 26.57 1.91 2.02
C ASN A 427 27.90 1.68 2.75
N ILE A 428 28.01 2.11 4.02
CA ILE A 428 29.26 2.00 4.79
C ILE A 428 29.73 0.55 4.83
N VAL A 429 28.79 -0.39 4.86
CA VAL A 429 29.04 -1.83 4.76
C VAL A 429 29.86 -2.24 3.52
N ASP A 430 29.74 -1.56 2.39
CA ASP A 430 30.47 -1.93 1.17
C ASP A 430 31.98 -1.63 1.27
N LYS A 431 32.40 -0.80 2.22
CA LYS A 431 33.81 -0.52 2.47
C LYS A 431 34.57 -1.73 3.00
N ILE A 432 33.90 -2.68 3.65
CA ILE A 432 34.56 -3.86 4.25
C ILE A 432 35.20 -4.76 3.19
N TYR A 433 34.68 -4.72 1.96
CA TYR A 433 35.09 -5.58 0.85
C TYR A 433 36.51 -5.31 0.35
N ASN A 434 36.99 -4.09 0.53
CA ASN A 434 38.31 -3.66 0.07
C ASN A 434 39.35 -3.63 1.20
N LEU A 435 38.97 -4.04 2.42
CA LEU A 435 39.89 -4.05 3.55
C LEU A 435 40.92 -5.16 3.40
N THR A 436 42.16 -4.88 3.82
CA THR A 436 43.14 -5.94 4.04
C THR A 436 42.63 -6.89 5.12
N PHE A 437 43.06 -8.16 5.11
CA PHE A 437 42.64 -9.11 6.15
C PHE A 437 42.92 -8.59 7.57
N ASN A 438 44.05 -7.92 7.77
CA ASN A 438 44.42 -7.37 9.08
C ASN A 438 43.50 -6.21 9.51
N ASP A 439 43.11 -5.34 8.56
CA ASP A 439 42.20 -4.24 8.85
C ASP A 439 40.76 -4.74 9.07
N PHE A 440 40.33 -5.74 8.28
CA PHE A 440 39.08 -6.45 8.50
C PHE A 440 39.04 -7.12 9.88
N LYS A 441 40.12 -7.80 10.28
CA LYS A 441 40.26 -8.40 11.61
C LYS A 441 40.18 -7.37 12.74
N LYS A 442 40.83 -6.21 12.59
CA LYS A 442 40.72 -5.11 13.58
C LYS A 442 39.29 -4.61 13.69
N LEU A 443 38.60 -4.42 12.54
CA LEU A 443 37.20 -4.04 12.50
C LEU A 443 36.31 -5.07 13.21
N CYS A 444 36.50 -6.36 12.94
CA CYS A 444 35.77 -7.45 13.61
C CYS A 444 35.93 -7.40 15.13
N ARG A 445 37.16 -7.27 15.63
CA ARG A 445 37.42 -7.13 17.07
C ARG A 445 36.76 -5.88 17.66
N ASN A 446 36.78 -4.76 16.94
CA ASN A 446 36.14 -3.52 17.38
C ASN A 446 34.61 -3.66 17.47
N ILE A 447 33.97 -4.28 16.47
CA ILE A 447 32.53 -4.56 16.50
C ILE A 447 32.17 -5.42 17.71
N ILE A 448 32.90 -6.52 17.92
CA ILE A 448 32.64 -7.46 19.02
C ILE A 448 32.78 -6.78 20.39
N THR A 449 33.88 -6.05 20.59
CA THR A 449 34.22 -5.48 21.90
C THR A 449 33.49 -4.18 22.21
N ASN A 450 33.43 -3.25 21.27
CA ASN A 450 32.96 -1.89 21.52
C ASN A 450 31.52 -1.64 21.05
N LYS A 451 31.00 -2.39 20.06
CA LYS A 451 29.62 -2.23 19.59
C LYS A 451 28.66 -3.24 20.21
N LEU A 452 29.13 -4.47 20.42
CA LEU A 452 28.33 -5.57 20.98
C LEU A 452 28.66 -5.88 22.44
N SER A 453 29.68 -5.23 23.03
CA SER A 453 30.07 -5.39 24.45
C SER A 453 30.49 -6.81 24.84
N TYR A 454 31.09 -7.59 23.93
CA TYR A 454 31.61 -8.92 24.21
C TYR A 454 33.13 -8.90 24.50
N THR A 455 33.58 -9.80 25.37
CA THR A 455 35.00 -10.06 25.60
C THR A 455 35.44 -11.33 24.87
N ILE A 456 36.44 -11.21 23.99
CA ILE A 456 36.97 -12.31 23.18
C ILE A 456 37.83 -13.24 24.05
N VAL A 457 37.55 -14.54 23.98
CA VAL A 457 38.31 -15.63 24.61
C VAL A 457 39.26 -16.26 23.62
N GLN A 458 38.76 -16.57 22.43
CA GLN A 458 39.50 -17.28 21.39
C GLN A 458 39.11 -16.75 20.00
N GLU A 459 40.05 -16.82 19.07
CA GLU A 459 39.88 -16.50 17.66
C GLU A 459 40.22 -17.74 16.85
N PHE A 460 39.40 -18.07 15.87
CA PHE A 460 39.57 -19.17 14.94
C PHE A 460 39.64 -18.62 13.53
N ILE A 461 40.60 -19.12 12.76
CA ILE A 461 40.81 -18.77 11.37
C ILE A 461 40.94 -20.09 10.63
N ASP A 462 39.96 -20.41 9.79
CA ASP A 462 40.02 -21.56 8.90
C ASP A 462 41.04 -21.26 7.78
N ASN A 463 41.97 -22.21 7.55
CA ASN A 463 43.04 -22.20 6.54
C ASN A 463 43.67 -20.82 6.19
N PRO A 464 44.81 -20.47 6.79
CA PRO A 464 45.42 -19.13 6.64
C PRO A 464 45.97 -18.78 5.24
N ASP A 465 45.96 -19.72 4.29
CA ASP A 465 46.58 -19.57 2.95
C ASP A 465 45.63 -19.06 1.86
N ASP A 466 44.32 -18.91 2.13
CA ASP A 466 43.32 -18.42 1.17
C ASP A 466 42.84 -16.99 1.47
N ASN A 467 42.14 -16.34 0.53
CA ASN A 467 41.43 -15.07 0.75
C ASN A 467 40.37 -15.24 1.86
N ILE A 468 40.77 -15.02 3.11
CA ILE A 468 39.94 -15.26 4.29
C ILE A 468 38.84 -14.20 4.37
N ASP A 469 37.61 -14.62 4.07
CA ASP A 469 36.42 -13.79 4.10
C ASP A 469 35.51 -14.07 5.31
N GLU A 470 35.97 -14.90 6.27
CA GLU A 470 35.26 -15.28 7.49
C GLU A 470 36.25 -15.32 8.67
N ILE A 471 35.83 -14.78 9.81
CA ILE A 471 36.59 -14.90 11.06
C ILE A 471 35.64 -15.30 12.18
N ASP A 472 36.01 -16.35 12.89
CA ASP A 472 35.23 -16.93 13.96
C ASP A 472 35.86 -16.61 15.33
N TYR A 473 35.02 -16.39 16.33
CA TYR A 473 35.42 -16.01 17.68
C TYR A 473 34.61 -16.77 18.72
N LEU A 474 35.25 -17.14 19.83
CA LEU A 474 34.56 -17.48 21.06
C LEU A 474 34.65 -16.29 22.00
N ALA A 475 33.51 -15.80 22.45
CA ALA A 475 33.43 -14.64 23.32
C ALA A 475 32.39 -14.83 24.42
N TYR A 476 32.40 -14.00 25.45
CA TYR A 476 31.31 -13.93 26.44
C TYR A 476 30.83 -12.49 26.58
N ASP A 477 29.54 -12.34 26.87
CA ASP A 477 28.95 -11.04 27.15
C ASP A 477 29.59 -10.46 28.43
N SER A 478 30.10 -9.23 28.33
CA SER A 478 30.86 -8.61 29.42
C SER A 478 30.01 -8.34 30.66
N GLU A 479 28.68 -8.24 30.51
CA GLU A 479 27.74 -8.05 31.63
C GLU A 479 27.37 -9.37 32.32
N VAL A 480 27.26 -10.46 31.53
CA VAL A 480 26.81 -11.78 32.03
C VAL A 480 27.98 -12.62 32.58
N GLY A 481 29.18 -12.43 32.05
CA GLY A 481 30.40 -13.08 32.50
C GLY A 481 30.74 -14.41 31.80
N LYS A 482 31.91 -14.97 32.15
CA LYS A 482 32.63 -16.04 31.41
C LYS A 482 31.89 -17.37 31.23
N TYR A 483 30.83 -17.63 32.00
CA TYR A 483 30.09 -18.90 31.97
C TYR A 483 29.10 -19.02 30.81
N ASN A 484 28.90 -17.95 30.04
CA ASN A 484 27.96 -17.93 28.92
C ASN A 484 28.70 -17.61 27.61
N LEU A 485 29.36 -18.63 27.05
CA LEU A 485 30.09 -18.51 25.81
C LEU A 485 29.14 -18.36 24.61
N THR A 486 29.53 -17.46 23.71
CA THR A 486 28.87 -17.12 22.47
C THR A 486 29.87 -17.28 21.32
N PHE A 487 29.49 -18.05 20.31
CA PHE A 487 30.27 -18.20 19.09
C PHE A 487 29.89 -17.08 18.11
N ILE A 488 30.84 -16.25 17.71
CA ILE A 488 30.61 -15.09 16.85
C ILE A 488 31.35 -15.30 15.54
N SER A 489 30.64 -15.32 14.42
CA SER A 489 31.22 -15.41 13.08
C SER A 489 30.93 -14.12 12.32
N ILE A 490 31.97 -13.51 11.76
CA ILE A 490 31.87 -12.31 10.93
C ILE A 490 32.38 -12.64 9.54
N LYS A 491 31.52 -12.43 8.53
CA LYS A 491 31.83 -12.73 7.14
C LYS A 491 31.86 -11.44 6.31
N ARG A 492 32.65 -11.40 5.23
CA ARG A 492 32.69 -10.29 4.25
C ARG A 492 32.36 -10.72 2.82
N TRP A 493 31.47 -11.70 2.69
CA TRP A 493 31.00 -12.19 1.39
C TRP A 493 30.34 -11.08 0.56
N GLN A 494 30.71 -11.01 -0.72
CA GLN A 494 30.17 -10.04 -1.69
C GLN A 494 28.96 -10.58 -2.48
N ASN A 495 28.77 -11.90 -2.51
CA ASN A 495 27.76 -12.56 -3.34
C ASN A 495 26.47 -12.88 -2.56
N THR A 496 25.36 -12.96 -3.33
CA THR A 496 24.00 -13.50 -3.09
C THR A 496 23.49 -13.63 -1.65
N ASN A 497 22.19 -13.35 -1.47
CA ASN A 497 21.49 -13.50 -0.18
C ASN A 497 21.83 -14.82 0.54
N ILE A 498 21.94 -14.77 1.87
CA ILE A 498 22.20 -15.97 2.68
C ILE A 498 20.91 -16.78 2.83
N GLY A 499 20.97 -18.02 2.36
CA GLY A 499 19.90 -19.02 2.49
C GLY A 499 19.86 -19.70 3.85
N GLU A 500 18.81 -20.47 4.09
CA GLU A 500 18.56 -21.11 5.38
C GLU A 500 19.62 -22.15 5.80
N LEU A 501 20.17 -22.92 4.85
CA LEU A 501 21.14 -23.99 5.16
C LEU A 501 22.40 -23.45 5.86
N ILE A 502 22.90 -22.30 5.40
CA ILE A 502 24.05 -21.60 6.03
C ILE A 502 23.76 -21.30 7.50
N LEU A 503 22.51 -20.94 7.84
CA LEU A 503 22.13 -20.67 9.23
C LEU A 503 22.06 -21.94 10.07
N ARG A 504 21.61 -23.05 9.47
CA ARG A 504 21.60 -24.37 10.11
C ARG A 504 23.02 -24.85 10.39
N ASP A 505 23.92 -24.68 9.44
CA ASP A 505 25.33 -25.04 9.57
C ASP A 505 26.05 -24.15 10.58
N PHE A 506 25.71 -22.87 10.63
CA PHE A 506 26.18 -21.99 11.70
C PHE A 506 25.71 -22.47 13.09
N ILE A 507 24.47 -22.93 13.24
CA ILE A 507 24.00 -23.52 14.51
C ILE A 507 24.81 -24.77 14.88
N VAL A 508 25.22 -25.59 13.90
CA VAL A 508 26.09 -26.74 14.14
C VAL A 508 27.46 -26.25 14.65
N LYS A 509 28.09 -25.27 13.99
CA LYS A 509 29.35 -24.65 14.47
C LYS A 509 29.23 -24.13 15.90
N VAL A 510 28.12 -23.46 16.24
CA VAL A 510 27.85 -22.96 17.60
C VAL A 510 27.85 -24.10 18.61
N LYS A 511 27.15 -25.20 18.33
CA LYS A 511 27.08 -26.38 19.21
C LYS A 511 28.44 -27.05 19.35
N ASP A 512 29.15 -27.25 18.24
CA ASP A 512 30.46 -27.92 18.21
C ASP A 512 31.54 -27.12 18.94
N SER A 513 31.42 -25.78 18.97
CA SER A 513 32.30 -24.90 19.75
C SER A 513 32.07 -24.93 21.27
N GLY A 514 31.00 -25.59 21.74
CA GLY A 514 30.57 -25.58 23.14
C GLY A 514 29.89 -24.28 23.59
N ALA A 515 29.62 -23.35 22.66
CA ALA A 515 28.87 -22.13 22.95
C ALA A 515 27.37 -22.41 23.14
N LYS A 516 26.72 -21.63 24.01
CA LYS A 516 25.26 -21.71 24.21
C LYS A 516 24.48 -20.90 23.17
N ARG A 517 25.15 -19.90 22.58
CA ARG A 517 24.56 -18.94 21.64
C ARG A 517 25.51 -18.67 20.49
N GLY A 518 24.95 -18.25 19.37
CA GLY A 518 25.69 -17.81 18.19
C GLY A 518 25.34 -16.39 17.78
N VAL A 519 26.31 -15.64 17.26
CA VAL A 519 26.10 -14.37 16.58
C VAL A 519 26.71 -14.45 15.19
N LEU A 520 25.88 -14.30 14.16
CA LEU A 520 26.33 -14.27 12.76
C LEU A 520 26.24 -12.84 12.23
N ILE A 521 27.33 -12.29 11.72
CA ILE A 521 27.41 -10.92 11.20
C ILE A 521 27.79 -10.99 9.72
N VAL A 522 26.91 -10.48 8.86
CA VAL A 522 27.00 -10.66 7.41
C VAL A 522 26.60 -9.40 6.66
N PRO A 523 27.29 -9.03 5.56
CA PRO A 523 27.04 -7.79 4.82
C PRO A 523 25.97 -7.93 3.73
N VAL A 524 25.34 -9.08 3.66
CA VAL A 524 24.32 -9.41 2.67
C VAL A 524 22.95 -9.55 3.35
N GLU A 525 21.91 -9.54 2.52
CA GLU A 525 20.54 -9.79 2.98
C GLU A 525 20.30 -11.29 3.19
N LEU A 526 19.32 -11.61 4.02
CA LEU A 526 18.84 -12.99 4.21
C LEU A 526 17.71 -13.29 3.21
N THR A 527 17.62 -14.54 2.73
CA THR A 527 16.43 -15.02 2.02
C THR A 527 15.20 -15.01 2.93
N SER A 528 13.99 -15.13 2.37
CA SER A 528 12.75 -15.16 3.17
C SER A 528 12.73 -16.34 4.13
N SER A 529 13.16 -17.53 3.70
CA SER A 529 13.26 -18.67 4.61
C SER A 529 14.30 -18.44 5.71
N ALA A 530 15.47 -17.91 5.36
CA ALA A 530 16.52 -17.60 6.33
C ALA A 530 16.05 -16.57 7.38
N LYS A 531 15.33 -15.51 6.96
CA LYS A 531 14.73 -14.53 7.88
C LYS A 531 13.76 -15.19 8.84
N SER A 532 12.81 -15.97 8.31
CA SER A 532 11.82 -16.68 9.12
C SER A 532 12.48 -17.67 10.09
N TYR A 533 13.47 -18.43 9.64
CA TYR A 533 14.22 -19.36 10.48
C TYR A 533 15.00 -18.64 11.60
N ALA A 534 15.70 -17.56 11.27
CA ALA A 534 16.47 -16.76 12.22
C ALA A 534 15.59 -16.15 13.33
N VAL A 535 14.45 -15.58 12.95
CA VAL A 535 13.48 -14.98 13.88
C VAL A 535 13.00 -16.02 14.92
N HIS A 536 12.85 -17.28 14.52
CA HIS A 536 12.38 -18.36 15.40
C HIS A 536 13.49 -19.11 16.14
N SER A 537 14.76 -18.92 15.80
CA SER A 537 15.88 -19.56 16.51
C SER A 537 16.11 -18.99 17.90
N GLU A 538 16.28 -19.85 18.91
CA GLU A 538 16.66 -19.46 20.29
C GLU A 538 18.18 -19.47 20.49
N ILE A 539 18.93 -20.01 19.52
CA ILE A 539 20.37 -20.24 19.62
C ILE A 539 21.14 -19.10 18.96
N VAL A 540 20.67 -18.58 17.82
CA VAL A 540 21.44 -17.64 17.01
C VAL A 540 20.79 -16.27 16.89
N THR A 541 21.63 -15.24 16.89
CA THR A 541 21.27 -13.86 16.53
C THR A 541 21.99 -13.50 15.25
N ILE A 542 21.32 -12.82 14.32
CA ILE A 542 21.90 -12.44 13.04
C ILE A 542 21.87 -10.93 12.88
N TYR A 543 23.02 -10.37 12.50
CA TYR A 543 23.17 -8.99 12.06
C TYR A 543 23.36 -9.00 10.54
N SER A 544 22.27 -8.83 9.79
CA SER A 544 22.30 -8.71 8.33
C SER A 544 22.77 -7.33 7.88
N ARG A 545 22.88 -7.11 6.57
CA ARG A 545 23.36 -5.88 5.93
C ARG A 545 22.91 -4.58 6.61
N ASN A 546 21.60 -4.39 6.86
CA ASN A 546 21.09 -3.16 7.47
C ASN A 546 21.54 -2.97 8.93
N GLN A 547 21.56 -4.05 9.71
CA GLN A 547 22.00 -4.02 11.10
C GLN A 547 23.51 -3.82 11.18
N LEU A 548 24.28 -4.48 10.31
CA LEU A 548 25.72 -4.27 10.19
C LEU A 548 26.04 -2.83 9.79
N ASN A 549 25.31 -2.26 8.82
CA ASN A 549 25.49 -0.87 8.42
C ASN A 549 25.28 0.11 9.60
N ASN A 550 24.39 -0.23 10.54
CA ASN A 550 24.25 0.52 11.80
C ASN A 550 25.41 0.29 12.77
N LEU A 551 25.91 -0.94 12.91
CA LEU A 551 27.09 -1.25 13.75
C LEU A 551 28.35 -0.53 13.25
N LEU A 552 28.47 -0.31 11.93
CA LEU A 552 29.59 0.36 11.28
C LEU A 552 29.52 1.89 11.34
N LYS A 553 28.46 2.49 11.91
CA LYS A 553 28.39 3.94 12.07
C LYS A 553 29.48 4.42 13.03
N GLY A 554 30.27 5.39 12.56
CA GLY A 554 31.40 5.97 13.31
C GLY A 554 32.72 5.19 13.18
N GLU A 555 32.77 4.12 12.38
CA GLU A 555 34.01 3.39 12.10
C GLU A 555 34.91 4.14 11.10
N ILE A 556 36.22 3.99 11.28
CA ILE A 556 37.26 4.52 10.38
C ILE A 556 37.80 3.33 9.57
N PHE A 557 37.73 3.43 8.24
CA PHE A 557 38.10 2.38 7.29
C PHE A 557 39.44 2.65 6.65
#